data_AF-A0A5B8XVZ5-F1
#
_entry.id   AF-A0A5B8XVZ5-F1
#
_cell.length_a   1.000
_cell.length_b   1.000
_cell.length_c   1.000
_cell.angle_alpha   90.00
_cell.angle_beta   90.00
_cell.angle_gamma   90.00
#
_symmetry.space_group_name_H-M   'P 1'
#
loop_
_entity.id
_entity.type
_entity.pdbx_description
1 polymer ?
#
loop_
_entity_poly.entity_id
_entity_poly.type
_entity_poly.pdbx_seq_one_letter_code
_entity_poly.pdbx_strand_id
1 'polypeptide(L)'
;MPEFFSYSIQDFIPFNADAYVEIFVSQFEDYFPLHVASIAAALFAVYALRGNKGRRLASALMVCVLVGFVGWDFFGGRYSVLNWAASYFVWAFYGLGVLSGVSIAAPPKLRSHERLRKVSFEAGPPIWPGGGEENMNLWFKEFKKSNAVIYMVKVCKLDGGIHESNVSH
;
A
#
# COMPACT_ATOMS: atom_id res chain seq x y z
N MET A 1 -19.26 -40.40 -2.15
CA MET A 1 -18.03 -39.57 -2.26
C MET A 1 -17.76 -39.23 -3.73
N PRO A 2 -17.82 -37.96 -4.19
CA PRO A 2 -18.12 -36.74 -3.44
C PRO A 2 -19.48 -36.14 -3.85
N GLU A 3 -20.44 -36.16 -2.93
CA GLU A 3 -21.68 -35.36 -3.00
C GLU A 3 -21.41 -33.82 -2.89
N PHE A 4 -20.17 -33.40 -2.63
CA PHE A 4 -19.77 -32.00 -2.47
C PHE A 4 -19.99 -31.11 -3.70
N PHE A 5 -20.02 -31.68 -4.90
CA PHE A 5 -20.30 -30.92 -6.13
C PHE A 5 -21.79 -30.78 -6.45
N SER A 6 -22.67 -31.49 -5.72
CA SER A 6 -24.12 -31.39 -5.89
C SER A 6 -24.76 -30.34 -4.99
N TYR A 7 -24.00 -29.74 -4.07
CA TYR A 7 -24.47 -28.62 -3.26
C TYR A 7 -24.42 -27.33 -4.07
N SER A 8 -25.53 -26.61 -4.12
CA SER A 8 -25.52 -25.23 -4.59
C SER A 8 -24.89 -24.34 -3.52
N ILE A 9 -24.28 -23.23 -3.92
CA ILE A 9 -23.79 -22.20 -2.98
C ILE A 9 -24.90 -21.78 -2.01
N GLN A 10 -26.16 -21.79 -2.46
CA GLN A 10 -27.33 -21.46 -1.65
C GLN A 10 -27.55 -22.44 -0.50
N ASP A 11 -27.21 -23.72 -0.65
CA ASP A 11 -27.37 -24.74 0.41
C ASP A 11 -26.34 -24.56 1.53
N PHE A 12 -25.26 -23.80 1.28
CA PHE A 12 -24.27 -23.43 2.29
C PHE A 12 -24.59 -22.12 3.00
N ILE A 13 -25.63 -21.40 2.59
CA ILE A 13 -26.10 -20.20 3.26
C ILE A 13 -27.20 -20.64 4.24
N PRO A 14 -26.96 -20.63 5.56
CA PRO A 14 -27.95 -21.08 6.53
C PRO A 14 -29.22 -20.20 6.60
N PHE A 15 -29.30 -19.12 5.81
CA PHE A 15 -30.34 -18.11 5.88
C PHE A 15 -30.82 -17.65 4.50
N ASN A 16 -32.09 -17.27 4.43
CA ASN A 16 -32.69 -16.66 3.25
C ASN A 16 -32.08 -15.28 2.99
N ALA A 17 -32.04 -14.83 1.73
CA ALA A 17 -31.42 -13.56 1.32
C ALA A 17 -32.03 -12.34 2.05
N ASP A 18 -33.31 -12.43 2.41
CA ASP A 18 -34.07 -11.39 3.10
C ASP A 18 -33.46 -11.04 4.47
N ALA A 19 -32.98 -12.04 5.23
CA ALA A 19 -32.38 -11.83 6.54
C ALA A 19 -31.11 -10.95 6.48
N TYR A 20 -30.32 -11.08 5.41
CA TYR A 20 -29.15 -10.22 5.21
C TYR A 20 -29.53 -8.78 4.90
N VAL A 21 -30.59 -8.59 4.11
CA VAL A 21 -31.10 -7.26 3.76
C VAL A 21 -31.66 -6.57 5.00
N GLU A 22 -32.42 -7.29 5.83
CA GLU A 22 -32.96 -6.77 7.08
C GLU A 22 -31.88 -6.29 8.05
N ILE A 23 -30.83 -7.09 8.26
CA ILE A 23 -29.68 -6.69 9.10
C ILE A 23 -29.02 -5.42 8.56
N PHE A 24 -28.88 -5.32 7.24
CA PHE A 24 -28.26 -4.16 6.61
C PHE A 24 -29.11 -2.89 6.74
N VAL A 25 -30.42 -3.00 6.54
CA VAL A 25 -31.36 -1.88 6.70
C VAL A 25 -31.40 -1.42 8.15
N SER A 26 -31.51 -2.35 9.11
CA SER A 26 -31.47 -2.04 10.55
C SER A 26 -30.17 -1.34 10.94
N GLN A 27 -29.01 -1.80 10.44
CA GLN A 27 -27.74 -1.12 10.68
C GLN A 27 -27.75 0.32 10.18
N PHE A 28 -28.30 0.55 8.98
CA PHE A 28 -28.34 1.88 8.39
C PHE A 28 -29.24 2.84 9.17
N GLU A 29 -30.37 2.35 9.66
CA GLU A 29 -31.29 3.13 10.50
C GLU A 29 -30.67 3.46 11.86
N ASP A 30 -30.04 2.49 12.52
CA ASP A 30 -29.41 2.66 13.85
C ASP A 30 -28.24 3.66 13.82
N TYR A 31 -27.47 3.66 12.72
CA TYR A 31 -26.22 4.41 12.61
C TYR A 31 -26.32 5.64 11.73
N PHE A 32 -27.51 6.03 11.27
CA PHE A 32 -27.68 7.37 10.72
C PHE A 32 -27.52 8.40 11.86
N PRO A 33 -26.63 9.42 11.77
CA PRO A 33 -25.92 9.95 10.59
C PRO A 33 -24.42 9.58 10.49
N LEU A 34 -23.94 8.62 11.29
CA LEU A 34 -22.54 8.17 11.34
C LEU A 34 -21.99 7.76 9.96
N HIS A 35 -22.84 7.23 9.07
CA HIS A 35 -22.44 6.91 7.68
C HIS A 35 -21.96 8.14 6.89
N VAL A 36 -22.59 9.30 7.09
CA VAL A 36 -22.15 10.54 6.44
C VAL A 36 -20.83 11.00 7.06
N ALA A 37 -20.70 10.88 8.39
CA ALA A 37 -19.46 11.20 9.10
C ALA A 37 -18.29 10.30 8.67
N SER A 38 -18.52 9.02 8.38
CA SER A 38 -17.47 8.09 7.95
C SER A 38 -16.97 8.40 6.53
N ILE A 39 -17.86 8.84 5.62
CA ILE A 39 -17.47 9.34 4.30
C ILE A 39 -16.60 10.60 4.45
N ALA A 40 -17.02 11.54 5.30
CA ALA A 40 -16.23 12.74 5.57
C ALA A 40 -14.86 12.39 6.19
N ALA A 41 -14.81 11.41 7.10
CA ALA A 41 -13.59 10.90 7.70
C ALA A 41 -12.65 10.26 6.66
N ALA A 42 -13.19 9.48 5.71
CA ALA A 42 -12.40 8.91 4.62
C ALA A 42 -11.77 9.99 3.73
N LEU A 43 -12.55 11.01 3.36
CA LEU A 43 -12.05 12.17 2.61
C LEU A 43 -10.98 12.93 3.40
N PHE A 44 -11.20 13.15 4.69
CA PHE A 44 -10.23 13.77 5.57
C PHE A 44 -8.93 12.96 5.67
N ALA A 45 -9.02 11.63 5.75
CA ALA A 45 -7.85 10.76 5.80
C ALA A 45 -7.02 10.87 4.51
N VAL A 46 -7.66 10.88 3.34
CA VAL A 46 -6.99 11.11 2.05
C VAL A 46 -6.35 12.50 2.00
N TYR A 47 -7.07 13.53 2.44
CA TYR A 47 -6.54 14.90 2.51
C TYR A 47 -5.35 15.00 3.48
N ALA A 48 -5.39 14.29 4.59
CA ALA A 48 -4.34 14.27 5.60
C ALA A 48 -3.03 13.64 5.10
N LEU A 49 -3.07 12.76 4.07
CA LEU A 49 -1.85 12.20 3.46
C LEU A 49 -0.90 13.27 2.91
N ARG A 50 -1.43 14.43 2.49
CA ARG A 50 -0.65 15.57 2.00
C ARG A 50 -0.16 16.51 3.12
N GLY A 51 -0.62 16.29 4.35
CA GLY A 51 -0.35 17.16 5.48
C GLY A 51 0.88 16.76 6.30
N ASN A 52 1.13 17.56 7.35
CA ASN A 52 2.21 17.32 8.30
C ASN A 52 2.02 16.01 9.08
N LYS A 53 3.11 15.50 9.67
CA LYS A 53 3.13 14.25 10.44
C LYS A 53 1.99 14.13 11.47
N GLY A 54 1.67 15.22 12.17
CA GLY A 54 0.57 15.23 13.15
C GLY A 54 -0.81 14.93 12.55
N ARG A 55 -1.14 15.52 11.38
CA ARG A 55 -2.41 15.26 10.69
C ARG A 55 -2.49 13.81 10.19
N ARG A 56 -1.38 13.25 9.74
CA ARG A 56 -1.31 11.86 9.29
C ARG A 56 -1.48 10.86 10.44
N LEU A 57 -0.89 11.14 11.59
CA LEU A 57 -1.09 10.36 12.80
C LEU A 57 -2.55 10.43 13.29
N ALA A 58 -3.15 11.62 13.28
CA ALA A 58 -4.56 11.78 13.63
C ALA A 58 -5.48 10.97 12.68
N SER A 59 -5.25 11.05 11.36
CA SER A 59 -6.01 10.24 10.41
C SER A 59 -5.76 8.74 10.55
N ALA A 60 -4.53 8.33 10.89
CA ALA A 60 -4.19 6.92 11.10
C ALA A 60 -4.94 6.33 12.31
N LEU A 61 -4.96 7.07 13.43
CA LEU A 61 -5.70 6.66 14.63
C LEU A 61 -7.20 6.61 14.36
N MET A 62 -7.74 7.64 13.69
CA MET A 62 -9.15 7.69 13.33
C MET A 62 -9.56 6.50 12.47
N VAL A 63 -8.80 6.17 11.41
CA VAL A 63 -9.10 5.02 10.55
C VAL A 63 -8.98 3.71 11.32
N CYS A 64 -7.95 3.55 12.15
CA CYS A 64 -7.77 2.37 13.00
C CYS A 64 -9.00 2.12 13.89
N VAL A 65 -9.49 3.17 14.57
CA VAL A 65 -10.66 3.09 15.44
C VAL A 65 -11.93 2.80 14.65
N LEU A 66 -12.16 3.48 13.52
CA LEU A 66 -13.36 3.27 12.70
C LEU A 66 -13.44 1.85 12.13
N VAL A 67 -12.32 1.31 11.63
CA VAL A 67 -12.28 -0.06 11.13
C VAL A 67 -12.47 -1.07 12.26
N GLY A 68 -11.85 -0.84 13.42
CA GLY A 68 -12.06 -1.67 14.60
C GLY A 68 -13.50 -1.65 15.11
N PHE A 69 -14.14 -0.47 15.08
CA PHE A 69 -15.54 -0.30 15.45
C PHE A 69 -16.47 -1.12 14.56
N VAL A 70 -16.25 -1.13 13.24
CA VAL A 70 -17.02 -1.99 12.31
C VAL A 70 -16.86 -3.47 12.66
N GLY A 71 -15.64 -3.91 12.97
CA GLY A 71 -15.37 -5.27 13.43
C GLY A 71 -16.17 -5.63 14.68
N TRP A 72 -16.11 -4.78 15.69
CA TRP A 72 -16.80 -5.00 16.96
C TRP A 72 -18.33 -5.01 16.83
N ASP A 73 -18.90 -3.98 16.22
CA ASP A 73 -20.35 -3.79 16.19
C ASP A 73 -21.04 -4.74 15.21
N PHE A 74 -20.59 -4.76 13.95
CA PHE A 74 -21.23 -5.57 12.93
C PHE A 74 -20.92 -7.06 13.12
N PHE A 75 -19.64 -7.43 13.19
CA PHE A 75 -19.26 -8.85 13.28
C PHE A 75 -19.41 -9.41 14.69
N GLY A 76 -19.05 -8.62 15.71
CA GLY A 76 -19.12 -9.05 17.11
C GLY A 76 -20.53 -8.99 17.69
N GLY A 77 -21.33 -7.98 17.34
CA GLY A 77 -22.68 -7.78 17.87
C GLY A 77 -23.75 -8.50 17.05
N ARG A 78 -23.95 -8.09 15.79
CA ARG A 78 -25.09 -8.55 14.97
C ARG A 78 -24.82 -9.87 14.27
N TYR A 79 -23.66 -10.04 13.66
CA TYR A 79 -23.37 -11.18 12.79
C TYR A 79 -22.94 -12.45 13.55
N SER A 80 -22.32 -12.31 14.73
CA SER A 80 -21.91 -13.44 15.58
C SER A 80 -23.05 -14.32 16.05
N VAL A 81 -24.24 -13.73 16.21
CA VAL A 81 -25.47 -14.44 16.59
C VAL A 81 -25.92 -15.39 15.47
N LEU A 82 -25.73 -15.01 14.20
CA LEU A 82 -26.11 -15.81 13.04
C LEU A 82 -25.01 -16.78 12.61
N ASN A 83 -23.75 -16.37 12.72
CA ASN A 83 -22.61 -17.15 12.27
C ASN A 83 -21.49 -17.09 13.31
N TRP A 84 -21.23 -18.21 13.97
CA TRP A 84 -20.15 -18.31 14.95
C TRP A 84 -18.78 -17.94 14.38
N ALA A 85 -18.55 -18.16 13.07
CA ALA A 85 -17.32 -17.78 12.38
C ALA A 85 -17.13 -16.25 12.29
N ALA A 86 -18.19 -15.45 12.46
CA ALA A 86 -18.11 -13.99 12.54
C ALA A 86 -17.16 -13.52 13.64
N SER A 87 -17.03 -14.29 14.73
CA SER A 87 -16.11 -13.99 15.83
C SER A 87 -14.66 -13.90 15.37
N TYR A 88 -14.26 -14.69 14.36
CA TYR A 88 -12.92 -14.59 13.78
C TYR A 88 -12.74 -13.32 12.95
N PHE A 89 -13.81 -12.84 12.30
CA PHE A 89 -13.78 -11.60 11.54
C PHE A 89 -13.57 -10.37 12.44
N VAL A 90 -14.01 -10.40 13.70
CA VAL A 90 -13.70 -9.34 14.68
C VAL A 90 -12.19 -9.13 14.80
N TRP A 91 -11.43 -10.24 14.98
CA TRP A 91 -9.98 -10.19 15.05
C TRP A 91 -9.34 -9.77 13.73
N ALA A 92 -9.88 -10.21 12.59
CA ALA A 92 -9.42 -9.78 11.28
C ALA A 92 -9.58 -8.26 11.09
N PHE A 93 -10.69 -7.68 11.54
CA PHE A 93 -10.95 -6.24 11.46
C PHE A 93 -10.06 -5.43 12.40
N TYR A 94 -9.75 -5.93 13.61
CA TYR A 94 -8.72 -5.30 14.45
C TYR A 94 -7.35 -5.31 13.76
N GLY A 95 -6.97 -6.43 13.14
CA GLY A 95 -5.76 -6.51 12.33
C GLY A 95 -5.75 -5.50 11.17
N LEU A 96 -6.86 -5.38 10.44
CA LEU A 96 -7.03 -4.41 9.36
C LEU A 96 -6.97 -2.96 9.85
N GLY A 97 -7.56 -2.66 11.01
CA GLY A 97 -7.51 -1.34 11.63
C GLY A 97 -6.08 -0.93 11.96
N VAL A 98 -5.32 -1.83 12.57
CA VAL A 98 -3.89 -1.61 12.86
C VAL A 98 -3.10 -1.46 11.56
N LEU A 99 -3.29 -2.35 10.59
CA LEU A 99 -2.54 -2.33 9.33
C LEU A 99 -2.79 -1.05 8.52
N SER A 100 -4.04 -0.61 8.44
CA SER A 100 -4.42 0.63 7.74
C SER A 100 -3.87 1.86 8.46
N GLY A 101 -3.96 1.92 9.79
CA GLY A 101 -3.35 2.97 10.59
C GLY A 101 -1.83 3.07 10.38
N VAL A 102 -1.13 1.94 10.45
CA VAL A 102 0.33 1.88 10.21
C VAL A 102 0.67 2.34 8.79
N SER A 103 -0.11 1.92 7.79
CA SER A 103 0.11 2.29 6.39
C SER A 103 -0.05 3.80 6.16
N ILE A 104 -1.00 4.45 6.83
CA ILE A 104 -1.22 5.90 6.75
C ILE A 104 -0.13 6.68 7.51
N ALA A 105 0.27 6.19 8.69
CA ALA A 105 1.28 6.80 9.53
C ALA A 105 2.71 6.65 8.96
N ALA A 106 2.97 5.57 8.21
CA ALA A 106 4.25 5.36 7.57
C ALA A 106 4.55 6.50 6.58
N PRO A 107 5.73 7.15 6.67
CA PRO A 107 6.10 8.13 5.65
C PRO A 107 6.10 7.43 4.28
N PRO A 108 5.62 8.09 3.20
CA PRO A 108 5.75 7.52 1.87
C PRO A 108 7.24 7.23 1.68
N LYS A 109 7.60 5.95 1.59
CA LYS A 109 8.96 5.58 1.22
C LYS A 109 9.21 6.26 -0.11
N LEU A 110 10.10 7.25 -0.11
CA LEU A 110 10.52 7.99 -1.29
C LEU A 110 10.65 7.03 -2.46
N ARG A 111 9.74 7.19 -3.43
CA ARG A 111 9.74 6.45 -4.68
C ARG A 111 11.15 6.61 -5.23
N SER A 112 11.84 5.48 -5.42
CA SER A 112 13.28 5.34 -5.73
C SER A 112 13.86 6.42 -6.66
N HIS A 113 13.07 6.91 -7.61
CA HIS A 113 13.40 7.99 -8.54
C HIS A 113 13.80 9.34 -7.89
N GLU A 114 13.19 9.77 -6.78
CA GLU A 114 13.56 11.05 -6.15
C GLU A 114 14.87 10.96 -5.35
N ARG A 115 15.15 9.79 -4.76
CA ARG A 115 16.42 9.51 -4.10
C ARG A 115 17.56 9.53 -5.12
N LEU A 116 17.36 8.94 -6.29
CA LEU A 116 18.33 8.97 -7.38
C LEU A 116 18.59 10.40 -7.86
N ARG A 117 17.55 11.24 -8.01
CA ARG A 117 17.71 12.65 -8.39
C ARG A 117 18.51 13.46 -7.37
N LYS A 118 18.26 13.26 -6.06
CA LYS A 118 19.04 13.95 -5.02
C LYS A 118 20.50 13.52 -4.99
N VAL A 119 20.78 12.22 -5.12
CA VAL A 119 22.15 11.70 -5.18
C VAL A 119 22.88 12.22 -6.43
N SER A 120 22.21 12.29 -7.58
CA SER A 120 22.79 12.85 -8.82
C SER A 120 22.98 14.36 -8.80
N PHE A 121 22.35 15.09 -7.88
CA PHE A 121 22.53 16.54 -7.74
C PHE A 121 23.63 16.87 -6.71
N GLU A 122 23.75 16.07 -5.65
CA GLU A 122 24.84 16.22 -4.67
C GLU A 122 26.18 15.69 -5.21
N ALA A 123 26.15 14.63 -6.02
CA ALA A 123 27.26 14.30 -6.90
C ALA A 123 27.22 15.26 -8.09
N GLY A 124 27.90 16.41 -7.97
CA GLY A 124 28.10 17.32 -9.11
C GLY A 124 28.60 16.57 -10.36
N PRO A 125 28.53 17.19 -11.56
CA PRO A 125 28.90 16.52 -12.80
C PRO A 125 30.26 15.84 -12.63
N PRO A 126 30.41 14.55 -12.99
CA PRO A 126 31.68 13.87 -12.85
C PRO A 126 32.74 14.70 -13.57
N ILE A 127 33.67 15.25 -12.81
CA ILE A 127 34.87 15.91 -13.33
C ILE A 127 35.68 14.76 -13.91
N TRP A 128 35.47 14.43 -15.18
CA TRP A 128 36.15 13.36 -15.87
C TRP A 128 37.64 13.74 -15.97
N PRO A 129 38.55 13.10 -15.23
CA PRO A 129 39.96 13.23 -15.53
C PRO A 129 40.20 12.43 -16.81
N GLY A 130 40.87 13.05 -17.79
CA GLY A 130 41.09 12.49 -19.12
C GLY A 130 41.38 10.98 -19.12
N GLY A 131 40.69 10.26 -20.01
CA GLY A 131 40.76 8.82 -20.15
C GLY A 131 42.16 8.35 -20.56
N GLY A 132 42.87 7.78 -19.60
CA GLY A 132 44.06 6.97 -19.82
C GLY A 132 43.94 5.68 -19.01
N GLU A 133 44.35 4.55 -19.57
CA GLU A 133 44.24 3.21 -18.95
C GLU A 133 44.85 3.14 -17.55
N GLU A 134 45.86 3.97 -17.27
CA GLU A 134 46.55 4.04 -15.97
C GLU A 134 45.60 4.46 -14.82
N ASN A 135 44.59 5.28 -15.11
CA ASN A 135 43.62 5.77 -14.13
C ASN A 135 42.48 4.77 -13.87
N MET A 136 42.34 3.72 -14.68
CA MET A 136 41.21 2.79 -14.62
C MET A 136 41.29 1.86 -13.40
N ASN A 137 42.51 1.46 -13.01
CA ASN A 137 42.73 0.58 -11.85
C ASN A 137 42.53 1.29 -10.50
N LEU A 138 42.88 2.58 -10.43
CA LEU A 138 42.58 3.45 -9.29
C LEU A 138 41.07 3.66 -9.15
N TRP A 139 40.37 3.80 -10.27
CA TRP A 139 38.91 3.90 -10.33
C TRP A 139 38.23 2.64 -9.80
N PHE A 140 38.61 1.45 -10.28
CA PHE A 140 38.04 0.20 -9.77
C PHE A 140 38.26 -0.02 -8.27
N LYS A 141 39.36 0.47 -7.69
CA LYS A 141 39.64 0.39 -6.25
C LYS A 141 38.72 1.26 -5.42
N GLU A 142 38.48 2.51 -5.83
CA GLU A 142 37.53 3.41 -5.15
C GLU A 142 36.06 2.99 -5.41
N PHE A 143 35.76 2.46 -6.60
CA PHE A 143 34.43 1.95 -6.95
C PHE A 143 34.04 0.67 -6.20
N LYS A 144 35.00 -0.23 -5.89
CA LYS A 144 34.73 -1.42 -5.07
C LYS A 144 34.34 -1.09 -3.63
N LYS A 145 34.73 0.09 -3.15
CA LYS A 145 34.44 0.58 -1.79
C LYS A 145 32.99 1.08 -1.65
N SER A 146 32.35 1.44 -2.77
CA SER A 146 30.95 1.85 -2.83
C SER A 146 30.09 0.69 -3.33
N ASN A 147 29.10 0.26 -2.55
CA ASN A 147 28.12 -0.80 -2.88
C ASN A 147 27.20 -0.47 -4.10
N ALA A 148 27.64 0.37 -5.04
CA ALA A 148 26.89 0.91 -6.16
C ALA A 148 26.90 0.03 -7.44
N VAL A 149 27.65 -1.08 -7.43
CA VAL A 149 27.94 -1.88 -8.64
C VAL A 149 26.71 -2.54 -9.27
N ILE A 150 25.60 -2.72 -8.55
CA ILE A 150 24.48 -3.53 -9.06
C ILE A 150 23.62 -2.81 -10.12
N TYR A 151 23.68 -1.47 -10.24
CA TYR A 151 22.64 -0.74 -11.00
C TYR A 151 23.08 -0.06 -12.30
N MET A 152 24.38 0.18 -12.53
CA MET A 152 24.84 0.81 -13.79
C MET A 152 24.74 -0.12 -15.00
N VAL A 153 24.94 -1.44 -14.81
CA VAL A 153 24.84 -2.43 -15.90
C VAL A 153 23.41 -2.52 -16.45
N LYS A 154 22.39 -2.18 -15.65
CA LYS A 154 21.00 -2.25 -16.08
C LYS A 154 20.54 -1.00 -16.86
N VAL A 155 21.25 0.13 -16.73
CA VAL A 155 20.96 1.36 -17.49
C VAL A 155 21.58 1.29 -18.88
N CYS A 156 22.85 0.87 -19.02
CA CYS A 156 23.47 0.74 -20.34
C CYS A 156 22.79 -0.28 -21.26
N LYS A 157 22.03 -1.25 -20.71
CA LYS A 157 21.32 -2.25 -21.52
C LYS A 157 19.95 -1.77 -22.03
N LEU A 158 19.43 -0.65 -21.52
CA LEU A 158 18.19 -0.03 -21.98
C LEU A 158 18.43 1.05 -23.06
N ASP A 159 19.63 1.63 -23.13
CA ASP A 159 20.04 2.57 -24.18
C ASP A 159 20.69 1.88 -25.40
N GLY A 160 20.54 0.56 -25.53
CA GLY A 160 20.96 -0.23 -26.69
C GLY A 160 20.12 -0.02 -27.96
N GLY A 161 19.68 1.22 -28.21
CA GLY A 161 19.09 1.64 -29.48
C GLY A 161 20.20 2.01 -30.45
N ILE A 162 20.61 1.05 -31.27
CA ILE A 162 21.56 1.21 -32.37
C ILE A 162 20.96 2.23 -33.35
N HIS A 163 21.50 3.45 -33.38
CA HIS A 163 21.34 4.37 -34.51
C HIS A 163 22.67 4.40 -35.27
N GLU A 164 22.80 3.53 -36.27
CA GLU A 164 23.69 3.76 -37.39
C GLU A 164 23.14 4.95 -38.19
N SER A 165 23.79 6.10 -38.09
CA SER A 165 23.62 7.19 -39.05
C SER A 165 24.98 7.50 -39.69
N ASN A 166 25.08 7.12 -40.96
CA ASN A 166 26.05 7.54 -41.97
C ASN A 166 26.58 8.97 -41.74
N VAL A 167 27.91 9.11 -41.73
CA VAL A 167 28.57 10.33 -42.22
C VAL A 167 29.78 9.90 -43.05
N SER A 168 29.58 10.03 -44.36
CA SER A 168 30.61 10.17 -45.38
C SER A 168 31.44 11.43 -45.14
N HIS A 169 32.77 11.32 -45.11
CA HIS A 169 33.72 12.17 -45.82
C HIS A 169 35.12 11.55 -45.79
#